data_AF-A0A842ULX3-F1
#
_entry.id   AF-A0A842ULX3-F1
#
_cell.length_a   1.000
_cell.length_b   1.000
_cell.length_c   1.000
_cell.angle_alpha   90.00
_cell.angle_beta   90.00
_cell.angle_gamma   90.00
#
_symmetry.space_group_name_H-M   'P 1'
#
loop_
_entity.id
_entity.type
_entity.pdbx_description
1 polymer ?
#
loop_
_entity_poly.entity_id
_entity_poly.type
_entity_poly.pdbx_seq_one_letter_code
_entity_poly.pdbx_strand_id
1 'polypeptide(L)'
;MANLFLSTTLKMSALMNCLTLRSRSSLLSIRQKNESNPAPSGASPGTRPKESPMRNFALTLGHLAIFLMLAFLASCGGGGGGSGEELINYPNLVPDGVDFKVGDEYDPSVYVGDVVVLECWIHEDELLATTGPTHMEVYVNGSLFMETDVPAFGASGEEYYMLSDGIQFNQAGTFPIRIVADSLGQQKETDETDNEAVYYIEVLPAASS
;
A
#
# COMPACT_ATOMS: atom_id res chain seq x y z
N MET A 1 -8.76 32.42 -24.02
CA MET A 1 -7.68 31.59 -23.45
C MET A 1 -7.89 31.53 -21.94
N ALA A 2 -8.75 30.63 -21.48
CA ALA A 2 -8.95 30.36 -20.06
C ALA A 2 -9.43 28.92 -19.97
N ASN A 3 -8.57 28.03 -19.46
CA ASN A 3 -8.90 26.75 -18.81
C ASN A 3 -7.61 25.98 -18.59
N LEU A 4 -6.93 26.27 -17.48
CA LEU A 4 -5.82 25.42 -17.02
C LEU A 4 -5.62 25.56 -15.49
N PHE A 5 -6.69 25.46 -14.70
CA PHE A 5 -6.56 25.56 -13.23
C PHE A 5 -7.51 24.68 -12.41
N LEU A 6 -8.17 23.67 -13.01
CA LEU A 6 -9.08 22.77 -12.26
C LEU A 6 -8.57 21.34 -12.05
N SER A 7 -7.37 20.97 -12.51
CA SER A 7 -6.94 19.56 -12.49
C SER A 7 -6.32 19.09 -11.17
N THR A 8 -5.86 19.99 -10.30
CA THR A 8 -5.10 19.60 -9.09
C THR A 8 -5.96 19.35 -7.86
N THR A 9 -7.21 19.84 -7.82
CA THR A 9 -8.04 19.77 -6.60
C THR A 9 -8.84 18.46 -6.48
N LEU A 10 -9.02 17.68 -7.55
CA LEU A 10 -9.69 16.38 -7.49
C LEU A 10 -8.79 15.23 -7.00
N LYS A 11 -7.46 15.36 -7.12
CA LYS A 11 -6.51 14.28 -6.78
C LYS A 11 -6.41 13.96 -5.28
N MET A 12 -6.80 14.88 -4.40
CA MET A 12 -6.72 14.65 -2.95
C MET A 12 -7.95 13.97 -2.34
N SER A 13 -9.08 13.87 -3.06
CA SER A 13 -10.29 13.24 -2.50
C SER A 13 -10.32 11.71 -2.66
N ALA A 14 -9.50 11.13 -3.55
CA ALA A 14 -9.46 9.69 -3.78
C ALA A 14 -8.54 8.94 -2.79
N LEU A 15 -7.48 9.60 -2.32
CA LEU A 15 -6.54 9.03 -1.34
C LEU A 15 -7.11 8.92 0.08
N MET A 16 -8.19 9.65 0.40
CA MET A 16 -8.69 9.72 1.78
C MET A 16 -9.84 8.74 2.13
N ASN A 17 -10.26 7.87 1.20
CA ASN A 17 -11.36 6.93 1.43
C ASN A 17 -10.96 5.43 1.45
N CYS A 18 -9.68 5.09 1.24
CA CYS A 18 -9.22 3.69 1.27
C CYS A 18 -8.60 3.26 2.60
N LEU A 19 -8.59 4.13 3.62
CA LEU A 19 -8.15 3.79 5.00
C LEU A 19 -9.25 3.11 5.83
N THR A 20 -10.21 2.43 5.19
CA THR A 20 -11.26 1.68 5.90
C THR A 20 -10.97 0.18 5.88
N LEU A 21 -10.26 -0.25 6.92
CA LEU A 21 -10.28 -1.58 7.52
C LEU A 21 -10.50 -2.79 6.59
N ARG A 22 -9.40 -3.48 6.26
CA ARG A 22 -9.41 -4.95 6.22
C ARG A 22 -8.51 -5.51 7.31
N SER A 23 -9.03 -5.54 8.54
CA SER A 23 -8.62 -6.56 9.51
C SER A 23 -9.12 -7.90 8.97
N ARG A 24 -8.23 -8.67 8.32
CA ARG A 24 -8.55 -10.02 7.88
C ARG A 24 -8.52 -10.95 9.09
N SER A 25 -9.71 -11.47 9.38
CA SER A 25 -10.01 -12.57 10.30
C SER A 25 -9.09 -13.77 10.08
N SER A 26 -8.07 -13.91 10.93
CA SER A 26 -7.40 -15.18 11.16
C SER A 26 -8.05 -15.87 12.36
N LEU A 27 -9.08 -16.68 12.11
CA LEU A 27 -9.52 -17.72 13.04
C LEU A 27 -9.98 -18.95 12.26
N LEU A 28 -9.01 -19.85 12.07
CA LEU A 28 -9.13 -21.30 12.26
C LEU A 28 -10.43 -21.95 11.75
N SER A 29 -10.33 -22.50 10.54
CA SER A 29 -11.14 -23.63 10.09
C SER A 29 -10.85 -24.86 10.96
N ILE A 30 -11.64 -25.06 12.03
CA ILE A 30 -11.82 -26.39 12.64
C ILE A 30 -13.07 -27.01 12.03
N ARG A 31 -12.83 -27.88 11.06
CA ARG A 31 -13.81 -28.78 10.45
C ARG A 31 -14.10 -29.91 11.45
N GLN A 32 -15.14 -29.77 12.27
CA GLN A 32 -15.74 -30.90 12.98
C GLN A 32 -17.14 -31.20 12.41
N LYS A 33 -17.18 -32.29 11.65
CA LYS A 33 -18.40 -32.98 11.25
C LYS A 33 -19.00 -33.61 12.50
N ASN A 34 -20.20 -33.18 12.90
CA ASN A 34 -21.07 -34.03 13.72
C ASN A 34 -22.53 -33.76 13.39
N GLU A 35 -23.21 -34.85 13.01
CA GLU A 35 -24.59 -34.90 12.58
C GLU A 35 -25.54 -34.89 13.80
N SER A 36 -26.70 -34.26 13.57
CA SER A 36 -28.04 -34.51 14.12
C SER A 36 -28.25 -34.69 15.64
N ASN A 37 -29.01 -33.76 16.23
CA ASN A 37 -30.24 -34.12 16.96
C ASN A 37 -31.21 -32.93 17.18
N PRO A 38 -32.53 -33.17 17.24
CA PRO A 38 -33.57 -32.14 17.16
C PRO A 38 -33.89 -31.45 18.49
N ALA A 39 -34.51 -30.27 18.34
CA ALA A 39 -34.85 -29.30 19.38
C ALA A 39 -35.82 -29.81 20.47
N PRO A 40 -35.74 -29.25 21.69
CA PRO A 40 -36.87 -29.13 22.59
C PRO A 40 -37.44 -27.70 22.61
N SER A 41 -38.76 -27.64 22.49
CA SER A 41 -39.63 -26.47 22.64
C SER A 41 -39.68 -25.94 24.07
N GLY A 42 -39.72 -24.61 24.23
CA GLY A 42 -40.44 -23.98 25.34
C GLY A 42 -39.72 -22.82 26.06
N ALA A 43 -40.50 -21.77 26.33
CA ALA A 43 -40.24 -20.58 27.16
C ALA A 43 -39.41 -19.45 26.52
N SER A 44 -39.69 -18.15 26.69
CA SER A 44 -40.79 -17.34 27.25
C SER A 44 -40.49 -15.87 26.83
N PRO A 45 -41.47 -14.97 26.65
CA PRO A 45 -41.23 -13.64 26.10
C PRO A 45 -40.77 -12.65 27.18
N GLY A 46 -39.59 -12.06 27.01
CA GLY A 46 -38.95 -11.17 28.00
C GLY A 46 -38.31 -9.93 27.38
N THR A 47 -39.08 -8.84 27.40
CA THR A 47 -38.68 -7.42 27.58
C THR A 47 -37.52 -6.81 26.78
N ARG A 48 -37.93 -5.97 25.83
CA ARG A 48 -37.21 -4.93 25.08
C ARG A 48 -36.58 -3.86 26.01
N PRO A 49 -35.27 -3.58 25.92
CA PRO A 49 -34.70 -2.37 26.53
C PRO A 49 -34.84 -1.16 25.60
N LYS A 50 -35.11 -0.01 26.23
CA LYS A 50 -35.32 1.32 25.67
C LYS A 50 -34.09 1.85 24.92
N GLU A 51 -34.34 2.38 23.73
CA GLU A 51 -33.50 3.38 23.08
C GLU A 51 -33.37 4.63 23.96
N SER A 52 -32.15 5.13 24.09
CA SER A 52 -31.84 6.44 24.66
C SER A 52 -31.24 7.32 23.56
N PRO A 53 -31.68 8.58 23.41
CA PRO A 53 -31.22 9.46 22.35
C PRO A 53 -29.96 10.25 22.75
N MET A 54 -29.17 10.58 21.72
CA MET A 54 -28.19 11.66 21.63
C MET A 54 -26.93 11.59 22.50
N ARG A 55 -25.78 11.71 21.82
CA ARG A 55 -24.77 12.73 22.16
C ARG A 55 -23.84 12.98 20.98
N ASN A 56 -24.01 14.14 20.37
CA ASN A 56 -23.05 14.79 19.47
C ASN A 56 -21.71 14.91 20.20
N PHE A 57 -20.67 14.25 19.69
CA PHE A 57 -19.30 14.55 20.10
C PHE A 57 -18.70 15.54 19.11
N ALA A 58 -18.22 16.63 19.68
CA ALA A 58 -17.70 17.79 19.01
C ALA A 58 -16.47 17.45 18.16
N LEU A 59 -16.50 17.91 16.91
CA LEU A 59 -15.33 18.19 16.10
C LEU A 59 -14.49 19.27 16.79
N THR A 60 -13.44 18.88 17.50
CA THR A 60 -12.38 19.81 17.87
C THR A 60 -11.41 19.93 16.69
N LEU A 61 -11.50 21.08 16.02
CA LEU A 61 -10.48 21.64 15.14
C LEU A 61 -9.11 21.50 15.78
N GLY A 62 -8.22 20.76 15.12
CA GLY A 62 -6.81 20.64 15.45
C GLY A 62 -5.96 20.57 14.19
N HIS A 63 -6.24 21.43 13.20
CA HIS A 63 -5.35 21.71 12.09
C HIS A 63 -4.77 23.11 12.28
N LEU A 64 -3.56 23.21 12.83
CA LEU A 64 -2.65 24.28 12.44
C LEU A 64 -1.20 23.99 12.88
N ALA A 65 -0.32 23.92 11.89
CA ALA A 65 1.12 24.14 11.96
C ALA A 65 1.99 23.12 12.73
N ILE A 66 2.61 22.21 11.99
CA ILE A 66 4.08 22.03 11.95
C ILE A 66 4.42 21.56 10.52
N PHE A 67 4.71 22.53 9.65
CA PHE A 67 5.37 22.33 8.37
C PHE A 67 6.38 23.49 8.29
N LEU A 68 7.56 23.31 8.89
CA LEU A 68 8.70 24.19 8.64
C LEU A 68 10.00 23.55 9.17
N MET A 69 11.04 23.61 8.33
CA MET A 69 12.45 23.25 8.57
C MET A 69 12.75 21.74 8.61
N LEU A 70 13.66 21.17 7.81
CA LEU A 70 14.85 21.71 7.15
C LEU A 70 15.12 21.00 5.81
N ALA A 71 15.33 21.79 4.76
CA ALA A 71 16.19 21.43 3.64
C ALA A 71 17.25 22.53 3.52
N PHE A 72 18.45 22.14 3.10
CA PHE A 72 19.69 22.91 2.89
C PHE A 72 20.62 23.11 4.09
N LEU A 73 21.62 22.23 4.17
CA LEU A 73 23.01 22.64 4.32
C LEU A 73 23.91 21.69 3.51
N ALA A 74 24.17 22.04 2.26
CA ALA A 74 25.44 21.70 1.64
C ALA A 74 26.47 22.72 2.15
N SER A 75 27.47 22.28 2.92
CA SER A 75 28.67 23.09 3.17
C SER A 75 29.88 22.20 3.43
N CYS A 76 30.98 22.64 2.83
CA CYS A 76 32.24 21.97 2.61
C CYS A 76 33.05 21.61 3.88
N GLY A 77 33.85 20.55 3.74
CA GLY A 77 35.24 20.55 4.21
C GLY A 77 35.51 20.18 5.67
N GLY A 78 36.00 18.96 5.86
CA GLY A 78 37.13 18.66 6.76
C GLY A 78 36.91 18.80 8.27
N GLY A 79 36.81 17.66 8.96
CA GLY A 79 36.97 17.61 10.41
C GLY A 79 36.66 16.22 10.95
N GLY A 80 37.67 15.35 10.99
CA GLY A 80 37.58 14.06 11.66
C GLY A 80 37.31 14.25 13.15
N GLY A 81 36.09 13.92 13.55
CA GLY A 81 35.66 13.82 14.93
C GLY A 81 34.56 12.78 14.96
N GLY A 82 34.92 11.52 15.18
CA GLY A 82 33.97 10.43 15.33
C GLY A 82 33.19 10.61 16.63
N SER A 83 32.15 11.44 16.58
CA SER A 83 30.96 11.19 17.38
C SER A 83 30.41 9.86 16.88
N GLY A 84 30.33 8.88 17.77
CA GLY A 84 29.63 7.63 17.49
C GLY A 84 28.15 7.93 17.34
N GLU A 85 27.79 8.46 16.16
CA GLU A 85 26.42 8.51 15.71
C GLU A 85 26.02 7.05 15.58
N GLU A 86 25.20 6.62 16.55
CA GLU A 86 24.53 5.34 16.52
C GLU A 86 23.78 5.30 15.20
N LEU A 87 24.34 4.56 14.24
CA LEU A 87 23.72 4.31 12.96
C LEU A 87 22.42 3.59 13.28
N ILE A 88 21.31 4.30 13.17
CA ILE A 88 19.99 3.69 13.26
C ILE A 88 19.89 2.83 12.01
N ASN A 89 20.05 1.52 12.19
CA ASN A 89 19.73 0.55 11.16
C ASN A 89 18.22 0.43 11.09
N TYR A 90 17.67 0.65 9.91
CA TYR A 90 16.27 0.40 9.61
C TYR A 90 16.05 -1.08 9.28
N PRO A 91 14.81 -1.58 9.43
CA PRO A 91 14.47 -2.92 8.98
C PRO A 91 14.54 -2.99 7.44
N ASN A 92 14.74 -4.18 6.92
CA ASN A 92 14.79 -4.39 5.47
C ASN A 92 13.42 -4.11 4.83
N LEU A 93 13.43 -3.39 3.71
CA LEU A 93 12.31 -2.99 2.87
C LEU A 93 12.27 -3.88 1.63
N VAL A 94 11.34 -4.83 1.64
CA VAL A 94 11.29 -5.85 0.60
C VAL A 94 10.01 -5.69 -0.24
N PRO A 95 10.13 -5.54 -1.57
CA PRO A 95 8.99 -5.71 -2.47
C PRO A 95 8.42 -7.13 -2.38
N ASP A 96 7.13 -7.26 -2.08
CA ASP A 96 6.54 -8.57 -1.76
C ASP A 96 5.45 -9.01 -2.76
N GLY A 97 4.92 -8.09 -3.56
CA GLY A 97 4.10 -8.52 -4.68
C GLY A 97 3.51 -7.44 -5.56
N VAL A 98 2.88 -7.95 -6.62
CA VAL A 98 2.10 -7.20 -7.59
C VAL A 98 0.83 -7.99 -7.88
N ASP A 99 -0.32 -7.38 -7.62
CA ASP A 99 -1.63 -7.85 -8.10
C ASP A 99 -2.04 -7.05 -9.34
N PHE A 100 -2.80 -7.72 -10.21
CA PHE A 100 -3.32 -7.14 -11.46
C PHE A 100 -4.83 -6.99 -11.38
N LYS A 101 -5.36 -5.83 -11.80
CA LYS A 101 -6.80 -5.62 -11.93
C LYS A 101 -7.18 -5.22 -13.35
N VAL A 102 -8.22 -5.83 -13.89
CA VAL A 102 -8.91 -5.37 -15.10
C VAL A 102 -10.35 -5.08 -14.74
N GLY A 103 -10.72 -3.80 -14.77
CA GLY A 103 -11.98 -3.35 -14.15
C GLY A 103 -11.99 -3.60 -12.64
N ASP A 104 -12.97 -4.36 -12.16
CA ASP A 104 -13.13 -4.70 -10.73
C ASP A 104 -12.62 -6.12 -10.38
N GLU A 105 -12.08 -6.86 -11.35
CA GLU A 105 -11.60 -8.24 -11.19
C GLU A 105 -10.11 -8.28 -10.85
N TYR A 106 -9.73 -9.13 -9.89
CA TYR A 106 -8.35 -9.40 -9.48
C TYR A 106 -7.84 -10.67 -10.16
N ASP A 107 -6.59 -10.65 -10.60
CA ASP A 107 -5.92 -11.72 -11.34
C ASP A 107 -6.69 -12.24 -12.58
N PRO A 108 -7.29 -11.36 -13.40
CA PRO A 108 -7.93 -11.80 -14.62
C PRO A 108 -6.87 -12.23 -15.65
N SER A 109 -7.30 -13.01 -16.64
CA SER A 109 -6.52 -13.10 -17.88
C SER A 109 -6.45 -11.73 -18.53
N VAL A 110 -5.23 -11.26 -18.81
CA VAL A 110 -5.00 -9.94 -19.41
C VAL A 110 -4.85 -10.10 -20.92
N TYR A 111 -5.59 -9.30 -21.68
CA TYR A 111 -5.56 -9.30 -23.14
C TYR A 111 -4.99 -7.98 -23.68
N VAL A 112 -4.49 -8.02 -24.92
CA VAL A 112 -4.12 -6.80 -25.65
C VAL A 112 -5.31 -5.85 -25.70
N GLY A 113 -5.09 -4.62 -25.28
CA GLY A 113 -6.12 -3.58 -25.21
C GLY A 113 -6.82 -3.47 -23.86
N ASP A 114 -6.59 -4.37 -22.91
CA ASP A 114 -7.11 -4.19 -21.54
C ASP A 114 -6.40 -3.04 -20.83
N VAL A 115 -7.15 -2.31 -20.00
CA VAL A 115 -6.60 -1.34 -19.06
C VAL A 115 -6.37 -2.07 -17.74
N VAL A 116 -5.10 -2.27 -17.41
CA VAL A 116 -4.64 -3.00 -16.22
C VAL A 116 -4.22 -2.02 -15.15
N VAL A 117 -4.82 -2.10 -13.96
CA VAL A 117 -4.32 -1.39 -12.77
C VAL A 117 -3.36 -2.31 -12.03
N LEU A 118 -2.20 -1.78 -11.67
CA LEU A 118 -1.20 -2.46 -10.85
C LEU A 118 -1.43 -2.09 -9.39
N GLU A 119 -1.51 -3.09 -8.53
CA GLU A 119 -1.42 -2.91 -7.08
C GLU A 119 -0.10 -3.50 -6.61
N CYS A 120 0.82 -2.64 -6.17
CA CYS A 120 2.17 -3.05 -5.78
C CYS A 120 2.33 -2.81 -4.28
N TRP A 121 3.00 -3.72 -3.58
CA TRP A 121 3.27 -3.56 -2.15
C TRP A 121 4.72 -3.84 -1.76
N ILE A 122 5.14 -3.12 -0.72
CA ILE A 122 6.38 -3.35 0.02
C ILE A 122 6.03 -3.65 1.48
N HIS A 123 6.86 -4.46 2.13
CA HIS A 123 6.74 -4.75 3.55
C HIS A 123 8.08 -4.56 4.26
N GLU A 124 8.00 -4.49 5.58
CA GLU A 124 9.15 -4.61 6.47
C GLU A 124 9.33 -6.08 6.87
N ASP A 125 10.57 -6.58 6.85
CA ASP A 125 10.89 -7.99 7.20
C ASP A 125 11.27 -8.18 8.70
N GLU A 126 11.08 -7.16 9.55
CA GLU A 126 11.42 -7.23 10.98
C GLU A 126 10.27 -6.85 11.91
N LEU A 127 9.59 -7.87 12.42
CA LEU A 127 8.47 -7.75 13.36
C LEU A 127 8.72 -6.69 14.45
N LEU A 128 7.94 -5.60 14.41
CA LEU A 128 7.92 -4.47 15.37
C LEU A 128 8.93 -3.34 15.12
N ALA A 129 9.65 -3.36 14.00
CA ALA A 129 10.42 -2.21 13.55
C ALA A 129 9.53 -1.20 12.80
N THR A 130 9.89 0.08 12.90
CA THR A 130 9.28 1.15 12.11
C THR A 130 10.28 1.57 11.05
N THR A 131 9.86 1.58 9.79
CA THR A 131 10.63 2.09 8.67
C THR A 131 10.66 3.62 8.73
N GLY A 132 11.70 4.22 8.19
CA GLY A 132 11.69 5.66 7.90
C GLY A 132 10.74 6.01 6.74
N PRO A 133 10.60 7.29 6.39
CA PRO A 133 10.13 7.63 5.05
C PRO A 133 11.11 7.09 3.99
N THR A 134 10.60 6.69 2.83
CA THR A 134 11.39 6.15 1.71
C THR A 134 10.79 6.54 0.36
N HIS A 135 11.42 6.14 -0.74
CA HIS A 135 10.96 6.38 -2.11
C HIS A 135 10.87 5.06 -2.89
N MET A 136 9.68 4.78 -3.44
CA MET A 136 9.40 3.57 -4.18
C MET A 136 9.19 3.88 -5.67
N GLU A 137 9.82 3.08 -6.52
CA GLU A 137 9.69 3.18 -7.98
C GLU A 137 9.17 1.86 -8.58
N VAL A 138 8.33 1.97 -9.61
CA VAL A 138 7.83 0.82 -10.38
C VAL A 138 8.11 1.04 -11.86
N TYR A 139 8.68 0.02 -12.48
CA TYR A 139 9.06 -0.01 -13.87
C TYR A 139 8.27 -1.07 -14.62
N VAL A 140 7.82 -0.75 -15.82
CA VAL A 140 7.22 -1.72 -16.75
C VAL A 140 8.10 -1.80 -17.98
N ASN A 141 8.54 -3.01 -18.33
CA ASN A 141 9.43 -3.26 -19.46
C ASN A 141 10.72 -2.40 -19.41
N GLY A 142 11.26 -2.22 -18.20
CA GLY A 142 12.47 -1.43 -17.94
C GLY A 142 12.29 0.09 -17.97
N SER A 143 11.09 0.60 -18.29
CA SER A 143 10.79 2.04 -18.27
C SER A 143 10.09 2.42 -16.97
N LEU A 144 10.49 3.54 -16.34
CA LEU A 144 9.82 4.06 -15.15
C LEU A 144 8.35 4.33 -15.48
N PHE A 145 7.45 3.75 -14.70
CA PHE A 145 6.01 3.82 -14.91
C PHE A 145 5.34 4.67 -13.83
N MET A 146 5.69 4.46 -12.56
CA MET A 146 5.21 5.24 -11.42
C MET A 146 6.24 5.30 -10.31
N GLU A 147 6.15 6.34 -9.48
CA GLU A 147 7.00 6.55 -8.30
C GLU A 147 6.16 7.21 -7.20
N THR A 148 6.52 6.99 -5.94
CA THR A 148 5.93 7.71 -4.81
C THR A 148 6.91 7.87 -3.65
N ASP A 149 6.75 8.96 -2.92
CA ASP A 149 7.24 9.02 -1.54
C ASP A 149 6.34 8.17 -0.66
N VAL A 150 6.97 7.30 0.13
CA VAL A 150 6.32 6.42 1.09
C VAL A 150 6.56 7.01 2.49
N PRO A 151 5.52 7.34 3.25
CA PRO A 151 5.69 7.78 4.63
C PRO A 151 6.26 6.63 5.48
N ALA A 152 6.87 6.96 6.62
CA ALA A 152 7.22 5.97 7.61
C ALA A 152 6.02 5.06 7.93
N PHE A 153 6.24 3.76 7.87
CA PHE A 153 5.26 2.72 8.16
C PHE A 153 5.93 1.61 8.98
N GLY A 154 5.19 0.62 9.44
CA GLY A 154 5.79 -0.45 10.23
C GLY A 154 5.59 -0.23 11.73
N ALA A 155 4.64 -0.99 12.22
CA ALA A 155 4.61 -1.59 13.53
C ALA A 155 3.60 -2.73 13.35
N SER A 156 4.03 -3.99 13.46
CA SER A 156 3.19 -5.20 13.29
C SER A 156 2.86 -5.65 11.85
N GLY A 157 3.85 -5.72 10.95
CA GLY A 157 3.65 -6.33 9.62
C GLY A 157 2.70 -5.52 8.73
N GLU A 158 2.82 -4.20 8.82
CA GLU A 158 2.08 -3.30 7.94
C GLU A 158 2.73 -3.28 6.56
N GLU A 159 1.91 -3.45 5.52
CA GLU A 159 2.31 -3.31 4.13
C GLU A 159 1.94 -1.90 3.64
N TYR A 160 2.82 -1.30 2.83
CA TYR A 160 2.47 -0.10 2.07
C TYR A 160 2.12 -0.49 0.65
N TYR A 161 0.98 -0.01 0.16
CA TYR A 161 0.48 -0.30 -1.18
C TYR A 161 0.43 0.95 -2.07
N MET A 162 0.67 0.75 -3.35
CA MET A 162 0.47 1.73 -4.41
C MET A 162 -0.48 1.20 -5.47
N LEU A 163 -1.32 2.08 -6.00
CA LEU A 163 -2.20 1.79 -7.12
C LEU A 163 -1.81 2.65 -8.32
N SER A 164 -1.69 2.04 -9.50
CA SER A 164 -1.44 2.78 -10.73
C SER A 164 -2.71 3.42 -11.31
N ASP A 165 -2.53 4.42 -12.18
CA ASP A 165 -3.62 5.04 -12.96
C ASP A 165 -4.13 4.16 -14.12
N GLY A 166 -3.58 2.94 -14.27
CA GLY A 166 -3.88 2.01 -15.36
C GLY A 166 -2.85 2.05 -16.49
N ILE A 167 -2.51 0.88 -17.03
CA ILE A 167 -1.63 0.69 -18.18
C ILE A 167 -2.33 -0.17 -19.23
N GLN A 168 -2.14 0.15 -20.51
CA GLN A 168 -2.66 -0.63 -21.62
C GLN A 168 -1.51 -1.25 -22.41
N PHE A 169 -1.57 -2.57 -22.63
CA PHE A 169 -0.61 -3.29 -23.45
C PHE A 169 -1.09 -3.38 -24.88
N ASN A 170 -0.24 -2.99 -25.83
CA ASN A 170 -0.56 -2.91 -27.26
C ASN A 170 -0.15 -4.17 -28.07
N GLN A 171 0.53 -5.11 -27.43
CA GLN A 171 0.95 -6.36 -28.03
C GLN A 171 0.92 -7.48 -26.99
N ALA A 172 0.71 -8.71 -27.47
CA ALA A 172 0.76 -9.89 -26.62
C ALA A 172 2.22 -10.20 -26.25
N GLY A 173 2.42 -10.80 -25.08
CA GLY A 173 3.73 -11.18 -24.59
C GLY A 173 3.83 -11.16 -23.07
N THR A 174 5.00 -11.52 -22.57
CA THR A 174 5.33 -11.44 -21.15
C THR A 174 6.11 -10.16 -20.89
N PHE A 175 5.63 -9.32 -19.98
CA PHE A 175 6.25 -8.05 -19.64
C PHE A 175 6.78 -8.09 -18.21
N PRO A 176 8.05 -7.67 -17.97
CA PRO A 176 8.58 -7.58 -16.62
C PRO A 176 8.06 -6.32 -15.94
N ILE A 177 7.73 -6.46 -14.66
CA ILE A 177 7.36 -5.39 -13.74
C ILE A 177 8.38 -5.41 -12.61
N ARG A 178 9.17 -4.35 -12.51
CA ARG A 178 10.24 -4.25 -11.51
C ARG A 178 9.85 -3.21 -10.47
N ILE A 179 9.91 -3.60 -9.21
CA ILE A 179 9.68 -2.72 -8.06
C ILE A 179 11.01 -2.48 -7.38
N VAL A 180 11.28 -1.22 -7.03
CA VAL A 180 12.45 -0.82 -6.25
C VAL A 180 11.96 -0.08 -5.01
N ALA A 181 12.15 -0.69 -3.84
CA ALA A 181 12.03 -0.02 -2.54
C ALA A 181 13.29 0.79 -2.26
N ASP A 182 13.17 1.86 -1.48
CA ASP A 182 14.27 2.78 -1.13
C ASP A 182 15.22 3.13 -2.27
N SER A 183 14.66 3.41 -3.45
CA SER A 183 15.39 3.73 -4.68
C SER A 183 16.35 4.93 -4.56
N LEU A 184 16.19 5.74 -3.51
CA LEU A 184 17.05 6.90 -3.20
C LEU A 184 18.09 6.63 -2.10
N GLY A 185 18.12 5.43 -1.49
CA GLY A 185 19.06 5.05 -0.43
C GLY A 185 18.90 5.91 0.84
N GLN A 186 17.65 6.19 1.23
CA GLN A 186 17.31 7.03 2.37
C GLN A 186 17.37 6.25 3.69
N GLN A 187 17.13 4.95 3.64
CA GLN A 187 17.20 4.06 4.78
C GLN A 187 18.47 3.24 4.68
N LYS A 188 19.24 3.25 5.76
CA LYS A 188 20.35 2.32 5.89
C LYS A 188 19.82 1.04 6.49
N GLU A 189 19.79 0.00 5.68
CA GLU A 189 19.21 -1.29 6.03
C GLU A 189 20.31 -2.29 6.38
N THR A 190 19.93 -3.48 6.84
CA THR A 190 20.91 -4.54 7.16
C THR A 190 21.32 -5.30 5.90
N ASP A 191 20.35 -5.52 5.00
CA ASP A 191 20.58 -5.94 3.63
C ASP A 191 20.11 -4.82 2.71
N GLU A 192 20.92 -4.51 1.69
CA GLU A 192 20.61 -3.48 0.67
C GLU A 192 20.39 -4.15 -0.70
N THR A 193 20.32 -5.49 -0.71
CA THR A 193 20.28 -6.30 -1.92
C THR A 193 18.90 -6.92 -2.19
N ASP A 194 17.96 -6.77 -1.25
CA ASP A 194 16.57 -7.23 -1.28
C ASP A 194 15.56 -6.11 -1.60
N ASN A 195 16.03 -4.88 -1.79
CA ASN A 195 15.20 -3.72 -2.13
C ASN A 195 14.62 -3.77 -3.56
N GLU A 196 14.91 -4.79 -4.36
CA GLU A 196 14.41 -4.94 -5.73
C GLU A 196 13.80 -6.32 -5.99
N ALA A 197 12.63 -6.33 -6.63
CA ALA A 197 12.01 -7.56 -7.13
C ALA A 197 11.44 -7.38 -8.55
N VAL A 198 11.36 -8.48 -9.30
CA VAL A 198 10.80 -8.53 -10.66
C VAL A 198 9.67 -9.55 -10.73
N TYR A 199 8.50 -9.07 -11.13
CA TYR A 199 7.30 -9.84 -11.43
C TYR A 199 7.03 -9.85 -12.94
N TYR A 200 6.15 -10.73 -13.39
CA TYR A 200 5.82 -10.86 -14.81
C TYR A 200 4.31 -10.86 -15.00
N ILE A 201 3.86 -10.09 -15.98
CA ILE A 201 2.49 -10.12 -16.48
C ILE A 201 2.48 -10.78 -17.85
N GLU A 202 1.61 -11.77 -18.04
CA GLU A 202 1.34 -12.37 -19.34
C GLU A 202 0.14 -11.68 -19.99
N VAL A 203 0.36 -11.12 -21.18
CA VAL A 203 -0.68 -10.48 -21.98
C VAL A 203 -0.99 -11.36 -23.18
N LEU A 204 -2.23 -11.82 -23.28
CA LEU A 204 -2.73 -12.67 -24.35
C LEU A 204 -3.14 -11.83 -25.58
N PRO A 205 -3.15 -12.40 -26.79
CA PRO A 205 -3.68 -11.73 -27.97
C PRO A 205 -5.11 -11.23 -27.76
N ALA A 206 -5.50 -10.13 -28.41
CA ALA A 206 -6.82 -9.54 -28.28
C ALA A 206 -7.94 -10.61 -28.40
N ALA A 207 -8.92 -10.55 -27.51
CA ALA A 207 -10.02 -11.50 -27.49
C ALA A 207 -10.74 -11.50 -28.85
N SER A 208 -10.93 -12.68 -29.44
CA SER A 208 -11.72 -12.82 -30.66
C SER A 208 -13.18 -12.50 -30.34
N SER A 209 -13.65 -11.33 -30.78
CA SER A 209 -15.06 -10.89 -30.67
C SER A 209 -16.00 -11.77 -31.48
#